data_AF-A0A9D6IPS6-F1
#
_entry.id   AF-A0A9D6IPS6-F1
#
_cell.length_a   1.000
_cell.length_b   1.000
_cell.length_c   1.000
_cell.angle_alpha   90.00
_cell.angle_beta   90.00
_cell.angle_gamma   90.00
#
_symmetry.space_group_name_H-M   'P 1'
#
loop_
_entity.id
_entity.type
_entity.pdbx_description
1 polymer ?
#
loop_
_entity_poly.entity_id
_entity_poly.type
_entity_poly.pdbx_seq_one_letter_code
_entity_poly.pdbx_strand_id
1 'polypeptide(L)'
;MPFRWRLRWGTRTIEIAERPIPAGSHVLRFPNESSAERFLASLAREGDNLDVLRSVLAEPPRTAAAERLSEADVVRVVARRISLGRFLVVRLPERPLPRVSAPAAEAPAETAEDAASEKTWIRFRVVEDDDRKPVADVKLLIAPPGADEAEHPTDPDGKFEIREIETGTASVRSRIPDAPLASTLDFVGWGEEMPAPGGASAKKEKLSGPLQIRRIETHRVRTGESLDSIAKAAGLTWQQLAKFNWDTDDPKTIDRHLHFEVGCTIKTGKYDYRFDDRDRPGTLLVPGDWSSSGHETGRTHTVRVRRVERRIRVRLDDPFLGFLAGIDVTAKYADGTEEKMRTDDAGIFPARIDCWTEKGNFADLKFKTELREHERRVFLVAEHANTPNGAWQRLVNLGYVADPKPPLEPESPDVLAAFVEAFQAEHGTAPTGDLDEGTVAELDGCDASWGAWARTTVALAEDGEYGANPKEAVA
;
A
#
# COMPACT_ATOMS: atom_id res chain seq x y z
N MET A 1 -21.83 -35.40 9.46
CA MET A 1 -22.05 -33.95 9.67
C MET A 1 -20.79 -33.22 9.22
N PRO A 2 -20.88 -32.06 8.55
CA PRO A 2 -19.69 -31.33 8.12
C PRO A 2 -18.84 -30.96 9.33
N PHE A 3 -17.52 -31.12 9.23
CA PHE A 3 -16.63 -30.75 10.31
C PHE A 3 -16.58 -29.22 10.49
N ARG A 4 -16.55 -28.80 11.76
CA ARG A 4 -16.59 -27.39 12.15
C ARG A 4 -15.66 -27.16 13.33
N TRP A 5 -14.81 -26.15 13.20
CA TRP A 5 -13.79 -25.81 14.17
C TRP A 5 -13.90 -24.34 14.52
N ARG A 6 -14.10 -24.02 15.80
CA ARG A 6 -14.32 -22.64 16.26
C ARG A 6 -13.06 -22.05 16.84
N LEU A 7 -12.70 -20.88 16.34
CA LEU A 7 -11.55 -20.10 16.76
C LEU A 7 -12.03 -18.79 17.39
N ARG A 8 -11.31 -18.31 18.40
CA ARG A 8 -11.53 -16.98 19.00
C ARG A 8 -10.75 -15.92 18.24
N TRP A 9 -11.32 -14.74 18.10
CA TRP A 9 -10.66 -13.57 17.54
C TRP A 9 -11.11 -12.33 18.30
N GLY A 10 -10.42 -12.01 19.39
CA GLY A 10 -10.89 -11.05 20.39
C GLY A 10 -12.25 -11.47 20.97
N THR A 11 -13.27 -10.60 20.84
CA THR A 11 -14.65 -10.88 21.28
C THR A 11 -15.48 -11.67 20.26
N ARG A 12 -14.91 -11.96 19.08
CA ARG A 12 -15.61 -12.61 17.96
C ARG A 12 -15.27 -14.10 17.89
N THR A 13 -16.16 -14.85 17.25
CA THR A 13 -15.93 -16.26 16.93
C THR A 13 -15.87 -16.44 15.42
N ILE A 14 -14.80 -17.08 14.96
CA ILE A 14 -14.63 -17.53 13.59
C ILE A 14 -14.83 -19.04 13.56
N GLU A 15 -15.36 -19.56 12.46
CA GLU A 15 -15.47 -20.99 12.22
C GLU A 15 -14.70 -21.36 10.95
N ILE A 16 -13.86 -22.40 11.02
CA ILE A 16 -13.37 -23.11 9.84
C ILE A 16 -14.35 -24.26 9.60
N ALA A 17 -14.90 -24.35 8.40
CA ALA A 17 -15.92 -25.33 8.06
C ALA A 17 -15.74 -25.90 6.66
N GLU A 18 -16.14 -27.17 6.51
CA GLU A 18 -16.43 -27.74 5.19
C GLU A 18 -17.80 -27.29 4.69
N ARG A 19 -18.01 -27.31 3.37
CA ARG A 19 -19.34 -27.06 2.80
C ARG A 19 -20.33 -28.14 3.27
N PRO A 20 -21.62 -27.80 3.52
CA PRO A 20 -22.25 -26.49 3.37
C PRO A 20 -22.11 -25.56 4.60
N ILE A 21 -22.09 -24.26 4.32
CA ILE A 21 -21.94 -23.18 5.32
C ILE A 21 -23.30 -22.87 5.98
N PRO A 22 -23.36 -22.53 7.29
CA PRO A 22 -24.61 -22.07 7.90
C PRO A 22 -25.18 -20.82 7.21
N ALA A 23 -26.50 -20.79 7.01
CA ALA A 23 -27.20 -19.62 6.48
C ALA A 23 -26.91 -18.36 7.31
N GLY A 24 -26.67 -17.22 6.64
CA GLY A 24 -26.34 -15.95 7.30
C GLY A 24 -24.87 -15.79 7.74
N SER A 25 -24.00 -16.77 7.46
CA SER A 25 -22.55 -16.63 7.75
C SER A 25 -21.86 -15.78 6.68
N HIS A 26 -20.90 -14.95 7.09
CA HIS A 26 -20.07 -14.18 6.16
C HIS A 26 -18.76 -14.94 5.89
N VAL A 27 -18.54 -15.35 4.64
CA VAL A 27 -17.31 -16.06 4.24
C VAL A 27 -16.16 -15.07 4.08
N LEU A 28 -15.08 -15.28 4.83
CA LEU A 28 -13.83 -14.54 4.66
C LEU A 28 -13.09 -15.12 3.45
N ARG A 29 -12.82 -14.29 2.44
CA ARG A 29 -12.08 -14.67 1.24
C ARG A 29 -10.65 -14.19 1.34
N PHE A 30 -9.71 -15.05 0.99
CA PHE A 30 -8.29 -14.72 0.93
C PHE A 30 -7.83 -14.75 -0.53
N PRO A 31 -7.08 -13.74 -0.99
CA PRO A 31 -6.63 -13.67 -2.38
C PRO A 31 -5.58 -14.74 -2.72
N ASN A 32 -4.85 -15.24 -1.72
CA ASN A 32 -3.80 -16.25 -1.87
C ASN A 32 -3.51 -16.97 -0.53
N GLU A 33 -2.70 -18.03 -0.59
CA GLU A 33 -2.26 -18.82 0.57
C GLU A 33 -1.56 -17.96 1.63
N SER A 34 -0.64 -17.08 1.24
CA SER A 34 0.11 -16.21 2.17
C SER A 34 -0.79 -15.24 2.95
N SER A 35 -1.89 -14.78 2.37
CA SER A 35 -2.89 -13.96 3.07
C SER A 35 -3.69 -14.78 4.08
N ALA A 36 -4.05 -16.02 3.75
CA ALA A 36 -4.69 -16.94 4.68
C ALA A 36 -3.75 -17.33 5.83
N GLU A 37 -2.46 -17.56 5.53
CA GLU A 37 -1.43 -17.91 6.50
C GLU A 37 -1.20 -16.79 7.51
N ARG A 38 -0.99 -15.55 7.06
CA ARG A 38 -0.85 -14.39 7.96
C ARG A 38 -2.07 -14.21 8.87
N PHE A 39 -3.27 -14.39 8.32
CA PHE A 39 -4.49 -14.33 9.10
C PHE A 39 -4.56 -15.42 10.17
N LEU A 40 -4.33 -16.69 9.80
CA LEU A 40 -4.32 -17.81 10.73
C LEU A 40 -3.19 -17.73 11.76
N ALA A 41 -2.01 -17.21 11.40
CA ALA A 41 -0.92 -16.97 12.32
C ALA A 41 -1.31 -15.97 13.42
N SER A 42 -2.10 -14.95 13.07
CA SER A 42 -2.62 -14.00 14.05
C SER A 42 -3.59 -14.68 15.03
N LEU A 43 -4.48 -15.57 14.54
CA LEU A 43 -5.39 -16.34 15.37
C LEU A 43 -4.68 -17.38 16.23
N ALA A 44 -3.65 -18.06 15.72
CA ALA A 44 -2.92 -19.10 16.45
C ALA A 44 -2.29 -18.59 17.75
N ARG A 45 -1.99 -17.28 17.83
CA ARG A 45 -1.47 -16.62 19.03
C ARG A 45 -2.51 -16.38 20.12
N GLU A 46 -3.80 -16.55 19.82
CA GLU A 46 -4.90 -16.33 20.76
C GLU A 46 -5.38 -17.63 21.43
N GLY A 47 -4.99 -17.85 22.68
CA GLY A 47 -5.52 -18.92 23.54
C GLY A 47 -5.36 -20.32 22.93
N ASP A 48 -6.46 -21.09 22.91
CA ASP A 48 -6.46 -22.50 22.49
C ASP A 48 -6.60 -22.69 20.97
N ASN A 49 -6.51 -21.60 20.19
CA ASN A 49 -6.74 -21.64 18.74
C ASN A 49 -5.76 -22.55 18.00
N LEU A 50 -4.51 -22.65 18.45
CA LEU A 50 -3.53 -23.52 17.82
C LEU A 50 -3.94 -25.00 17.92
N ASP A 51 -4.50 -25.43 19.05
CA ASP A 51 -4.98 -26.80 19.23
C ASP A 51 -6.23 -27.08 18.39
N VAL A 52 -7.08 -26.07 18.22
CA VAL A 52 -8.19 -26.14 17.26
C VAL A 52 -7.65 -26.31 15.84
N LEU A 53 -6.63 -25.56 15.42
CA LEU A 53 -6.01 -25.71 14.10
C LEU A 53 -5.36 -27.09 13.90
N ARG A 54 -4.71 -27.64 14.94
CA ARG A 54 -4.21 -29.02 14.90
C ARG A 54 -5.35 -30.03 14.69
N SER A 55 -6.50 -29.80 15.33
CA SER A 55 -7.67 -30.66 15.16
C SER A 55 -8.32 -30.57 13.76
N VAL A 56 -8.09 -29.47 13.02
CA VAL A 56 -8.48 -29.35 11.60
C VAL A 56 -7.67 -30.31 10.72
N LEU A 57 -6.40 -30.54 11.06
CA LEU A 57 -5.50 -31.43 10.32
C LEU A 57 -5.72 -32.90 10.65
N ALA A 58 -6.22 -33.20 11.85
CA ALA A 58 -6.38 -34.55 12.37
C ALA A 58 -7.64 -35.27 11.86
N GLU A 59 -8.02 -35.09 10.58
CA GLU A 59 -9.13 -35.80 9.93
C GLU A 59 -9.15 -37.28 10.37
N PRO A 60 -10.28 -37.82 10.86
CA PRO A 60 -10.32 -39.18 11.35
C PRO A 60 -9.87 -40.18 10.27
N PRO A 61 -8.97 -41.12 10.62
CA PRO A 61 -8.41 -41.36 11.95
C PRO A 61 -7.24 -40.41 12.28
N ARG A 62 -7.30 -39.78 13.48
CA ARG A 62 -6.28 -38.86 14.00
C ARG A 62 -4.87 -39.40 13.75
N THR A 63 -4.17 -38.86 12.75
CA THR A 63 -2.77 -39.20 12.54
C THR A 63 -1.93 -38.49 13.58
N ALA A 64 -1.14 -39.24 14.36
CA ALA A 64 -0.11 -38.72 15.28
C ALA A 64 0.89 -37.74 14.59
N ALA A 65 0.84 -37.64 13.26
CA ALA A 65 1.59 -36.69 12.47
C ALA A 65 1.24 -35.21 12.77
N ALA A 66 -0.02 -34.87 13.06
CA ALA A 66 -0.42 -33.48 13.27
C ALA A 66 0.19 -32.87 14.55
N GLU A 67 0.41 -33.69 15.58
CA GLU A 67 1.02 -33.26 16.85
C GLU A 67 2.53 -33.00 16.72
N ARG A 68 3.18 -33.54 15.67
CA ARG A 68 4.62 -33.37 15.43
C ARG A 68 4.95 -32.12 14.61
N LEU A 69 3.94 -31.45 14.05
CA LEU A 69 4.14 -30.25 13.25
C LEU A 69 4.45 -29.05 14.14
N SER A 70 5.38 -28.20 13.69
CA SER A 70 5.60 -26.89 14.31
C SER A 70 4.36 -26.00 14.19
N GLU A 71 4.26 -24.95 15.00
CA GLU A 71 3.16 -23.98 14.90
C GLU A 71 3.05 -23.39 13.48
N ALA A 72 4.18 -22.96 12.91
CA ALA A 72 4.23 -22.43 11.55
C ALA A 72 3.75 -23.45 10.51
N ASP A 73 4.12 -24.73 10.66
CA ASP A 73 3.67 -25.78 9.76
C ASP A 73 2.17 -26.05 9.86
N VAL A 74 1.61 -26.05 11.07
CA VAL A 74 0.16 -26.21 11.28
C VAL A 74 -0.58 -25.09 10.56
N VAL A 75 -0.18 -23.83 10.79
CA VAL A 75 -0.79 -22.64 10.18
C VAL A 75 -0.70 -22.71 8.65
N ARG A 76 0.48 -22.99 8.10
CA ARG A 76 0.73 -23.07 6.66
C ARG A 76 -0.10 -24.17 5.99
N VAL A 77 -0.18 -25.36 6.59
CA VAL A 77 -0.97 -26.47 6.02
C VAL A 77 -2.47 -26.16 6.03
N VAL A 78 -2.99 -25.53 7.08
CA VAL A 78 -4.41 -25.11 7.13
C VAL A 78 -4.68 -23.99 6.11
N ALA A 79 -3.78 -23.00 6.00
CA ALA A 79 -3.88 -21.91 5.02
C ALA A 79 -3.95 -22.43 3.59
N ARG A 80 -3.11 -23.41 3.24
CA ARG A 80 -3.12 -24.10 1.94
C ARG A 80 -4.45 -24.82 1.67
N ARG A 81 -5.06 -25.46 2.68
CA ARG A 81 -6.36 -26.11 2.50
C ARG A 81 -7.50 -25.10 2.28
N ILE A 82 -7.40 -23.91 2.88
CA ILE A 82 -8.34 -22.80 2.64
C ILE A 82 -8.14 -22.23 1.23
N SER A 83 -6.90 -22.00 0.78
CA SER A 83 -6.62 -21.46 -0.56
C SER A 83 -7.08 -22.41 -1.67
N LEU A 84 -6.97 -23.71 -1.44
CA LEU A 84 -7.50 -24.76 -2.33
C LEU A 84 -9.02 -24.93 -2.24
N GLY A 85 -9.72 -24.15 -1.40
CA GLY A 85 -11.17 -24.19 -1.25
C GLY A 85 -11.71 -25.45 -0.56
N ARG A 86 -10.86 -26.24 0.10
CA ARG A 86 -11.31 -27.40 0.89
C ARG A 86 -12.02 -26.97 2.17
N PHE A 87 -11.50 -25.93 2.81
CA PHE A 87 -12.12 -25.31 3.97
C PHE A 87 -12.49 -23.87 3.67
N LEU A 88 -13.52 -23.40 4.36
CA LEU A 88 -13.96 -22.02 4.33
C LEU A 88 -13.80 -21.43 5.73
N VAL A 89 -13.29 -20.21 5.80
CA VAL A 89 -13.27 -19.43 7.03
C VAL A 89 -14.50 -18.55 7.04
N VAL A 90 -15.33 -18.69 8.05
CA VAL A 90 -16.60 -17.99 8.13
C VAL A 90 -16.70 -17.24 9.45
N ARG A 91 -17.16 -15.99 9.39
CA ARG A 91 -17.53 -15.23 10.57
C ARG A 91 -18.97 -15.57 10.91
N LEU A 92 -19.18 -16.14 12.09
CA LEU A 92 -20.53 -16.41 12.59
C LEU A 92 -21.22 -15.08 12.89
N PRO A 93 -22.52 -14.94 12.58
CA PRO A 93 -23.28 -13.78 13.00
C PRO A 93 -23.23 -13.67 14.52
N GLU A 94 -22.99 -12.47 15.03
CA GLU A 94 -23.05 -12.21 16.47
C GLU A 94 -24.45 -12.59 16.93
N ARG A 95 -24.55 -13.62 17.79
CA ARG A 95 -25.84 -14.02 18.34
C ARG A 95 -26.39 -12.78 19.03
N PRO A 96 -27.54 -12.23 18.61
CA PRO A 96 -28.12 -11.10 19.30
C PRO A 96 -28.24 -11.52 20.75
N LEU A 97 -27.60 -10.77 21.66
CA LEU A 97 -27.72 -11.03 23.08
C LEU A 97 -29.22 -11.19 23.37
N PRO A 98 -29.64 -12.26 24.07
CA PRO A 98 -31.05 -12.42 24.41
C PRO A 98 -31.48 -11.08 24.97
N ARG A 99 -32.45 -10.43 24.33
CA ARG A 99 -33.08 -9.25 24.90
C ARG A 99 -33.54 -9.71 26.25
N VAL A 100 -32.81 -9.33 27.29
CA VAL A 100 -33.27 -9.47 28.66
C VAL A 100 -34.55 -8.64 28.63
N SER A 101 -35.69 -9.32 28.57
CA SER A 101 -36.97 -8.67 28.73
C SER A 101 -36.82 -7.90 30.03
N ALA A 102 -36.73 -6.57 29.90
CA ALA A 102 -36.78 -5.70 31.06
C ALA A 102 -38.00 -6.19 31.85
N PRO A 103 -37.84 -6.53 33.14
CA PRO A 103 -38.99 -6.86 33.97
C PRO A 103 -40.00 -5.73 33.76
N ALA A 104 -41.24 -6.10 33.45
CA ALA A 104 -42.33 -5.16 33.26
C ALA A 104 -42.40 -4.29 34.53
N ALA A 105 -41.80 -3.11 34.45
CA ALA A 105 -41.75 -2.18 35.56
C ALA A 105 -43.16 -1.63 35.71
N GLU A 106 -43.81 -2.04 36.80
CA GLU A 106 -44.88 -1.28 37.44
C GLU A 106 -44.47 0.19 37.45
N ALA A 107 -45.33 1.03 36.88
CA ALA A 107 -45.11 2.46 36.78
C ALA A 107 -44.94 3.06 38.19
N PRO A 108 -43.78 3.65 38.52
CA PRO A 108 -43.68 4.59 39.61
C PRO A 108 -44.12 5.94 39.05
N ALA A 109 -45.23 6.44 39.57
CA ALA A 109 -45.49 7.86 39.56
C ALA A 109 -44.43 8.59 40.41
N GLU A 110 -44.20 9.85 40.07
CA GLU A 110 -43.56 10.89 40.87
C GLU A 110 -42.02 10.96 40.92
N THR A 111 -41.55 12.02 40.23
CA THR A 111 -40.53 12.98 40.69
C THR A 111 -39.08 12.48 40.71
N ALA A 112 -38.51 12.32 39.52
CA ALA A 112 -37.05 12.38 39.38
C ALA A 112 -36.62 13.85 39.53
N GLU A 113 -36.15 14.20 40.73
CA GLU A 113 -35.31 15.38 40.91
C GLU A 113 -34.14 15.31 39.93
N ASP A 114 -33.85 16.43 39.26
CA ASP A 114 -32.69 16.64 38.37
C ASP A 114 -31.39 16.35 39.14
N ALA A 115 -30.98 15.08 39.19
CA ALA A 115 -29.65 14.69 39.61
C ALA A 115 -28.67 15.27 38.57
N ALA A 116 -28.01 16.36 38.94
CA ALA A 116 -27.00 17.01 38.10
C ALA A 116 -26.03 15.96 37.56
N SER A 117 -26.07 15.73 36.24
CA SER A 117 -25.21 14.76 35.57
C SER A 117 -23.74 15.11 35.87
N GLU A 118 -22.99 14.15 36.43
CA GLU A 118 -21.55 14.35 36.67
C GLU A 118 -20.84 14.68 35.35
N LYS A 119 -20.19 15.85 35.33
CA LYS A 119 -19.41 16.31 34.19
C LYS A 119 -18.11 15.51 34.10
N THR A 120 -17.75 15.09 32.90
CA THR A 120 -16.56 14.29 32.60
C THR A 120 -15.81 14.85 31.39
N TRP A 121 -14.88 14.08 30.84
CA TRP A 121 -14.03 14.44 29.71
C TRP A 121 -13.95 13.30 28.70
N ILE A 122 -13.51 13.57 27.48
CA ILE A 122 -13.08 12.52 26.54
C ILE A 122 -11.84 13.00 25.80
N ARG A 123 -10.87 12.10 25.61
CA ARG A 123 -9.64 12.40 24.89
C ARG A 123 -9.46 11.39 23.78
N PHE A 124 -9.02 11.85 22.61
CA PHE A 124 -8.49 10.96 21.60
C PHE A 124 -7.06 11.32 21.27
N ARG A 125 -6.32 10.32 20.84
CA ARG A 125 -4.94 10.44 20.40
C ARG A 125 -4.78 9.75 19.06
N VAL A 126 -4.18 10.41 18.08
CA VAL A 126 -3.88 9.84 16.76
C VAL A 126 -2.38 9.57 16.66
N VAL A 127 -2.01 8.35 16.30
CA VAL A 127 -0.62 7.91 16.16
C VAL A 127 -0.43 7.11 14.87
N GLU A 128 0.75 7.24 14.24
CA GLU A 128 1.17 6.35 13.15
C GLU A 128 1.28 4.91 13.67
N ASP A 129 0.88 3.92 12.88
CA ASP A 129 0.81 2.52 13.32
C ASP A 129 2.21 1.90 13.52
N ASP A 130 3.15 2.27 12.64
CA ASP A 130 4.48 1.67 12.55
C ASP A 130 5.38 2.07 13.73
N ASP A 131 5.46 3.37 14.03
CA ASP A 131 6.40 3.90 15.04
C ASP A 131 5.72 4.59 16.23
N ARG A 132 4.38 4.64 16.23
CA ARG A 132 3.56 5.26 17.29
C ARG A 132 3.84 6.75 17.50
N LYS A 133 4.45 7.42 16.52
CA LYS A 133 4.61 8.87 16.58
C LYS A 133 3.25 9.55 16.54
N PRO A 134 3.05 10.60 17.35
CA PRO A 134 1.81 11.36 17.32
C PRO A 134 1.63 12.07 15.98
N VAL A 135 0.38 12.13 15.51
CA VAL A 135 0.01 12.81 14.27
C VAL A 135 -0.80 14.06 14.60
N ALA A 136 -0.19 15.21 14.35
CA ALA A 136 -0.80 16.52 14.59
C ALA A 136 -1.72 16.96 13.43
N ASP A 137 -2.57 17.94 13.70
CA ASP A 137 -3.46 18.60 12.73
C ASP A 137 -4.43 17.65 12.00
N VAL A 138 -4.82 16.56 12.67
CA VAL A 138 -5.84 15.62 12.19
C VAL A 138 -7.21 16.14 12.58
N LYS A 139 -8.05 16.46 11.59
CA LYS A 139 -9.41 16.96 11.82
C LYS A 139 -10.37 15.82 12.15
N LEU A 140 -10.93 15.89 13.36
CA LEU A 140 -11.88 14.92 13.88
C LEU A 140 -13.19 15.64 14.23
N LEU A 141 -14.30 15.11 13.75
CA LEU A 141 -15.65 15.53 14.13
C LEU A 141 -16.12 14.62 15.27
N ILE A 142 -16.44 15.22 16.42
CA ILE A 142 -16.86 14.48 17.61
C ILE A 142 -18.24 14.94 18.01
N ALA A 143 -19.14 14.00 18.22
CA ALA A 143 -20.42 14.21 18.86
C ALA A 143 -20.38 13.58 20.27
N PRO A 144 -20.15 14.39 21.32
CA PRO A 144 -20.24 13.94 22.71
C PRO A 144 -21.70 13.56 23.07
N PRO A 145 -21.91 12.82 24.17
CA PRO A 145 -23.27 12.55 24.66
C PRO A 145 -23.96 13.86 25.03
N GLY A 146 -25.17 14.08 24.49
CA GLY A 146 -26.00 15.25 24.77
C GLY A 146 -25.56 16.56 24.13
N ALA A 147 -24.52 16.55 23.29
CA ALA A 147 -23.99 17.76 22.64
C ALA A 147 -23.97 17.63 21.10
N ASP A 148 -23.98 18.78 20.44
CA ASP A 148 -23.81 18.85 18.99
C ASP A 148 -22.40 18.42 18.57
N GLU A 149 -22.29 17.98 17.33
CA GLU A 149 -21.01 17.62 16.73
C GLU A 149 -20.14 18.85 16.49
N ALA A 150 -18.86 18.78 16.85
CA ALA A 150 -17.88 19.84 16.62
C ALA A 150 -16.57 19.29 16.02
N GLU A 151 -15.91 20.12 15.22
CA GLU A 151 -14.60 19.81 14.62
C GLU A 151 -13.47 20.18 15.60
N HIS A 152 -12.55 19.23 15.82
CA HIS A 152 -11.39 19.40 16.66
C HIS A 152 -10.13 18.88 15.94
N PRO A 153 -9.11 19.72 15.68
CA PRO A 153 -7.82 19.26 15.20
C PRO A 153 -6.98 18.67 16.33
N THR A 154 -6.14 17.67 16.04
CA THR A 154 -5.15 17.19 17.00
C THR A 154 -4.01 18.18 17.19
N ASP A 155 -3.52 18.29 18.42
CA ASP A 155 -2.38 19.11 18.81
C ASP A 155 -1.04 18.48 18.36
N PRO A 156 0.11 19.12 18.61
CA PRO A 156 1.43 18.55 18.31
C PRO A 156 1.75 17.18 18.91
N ASP A 157 1.08 16.77 19.98
CA ASP A 157 1.20 15.46 20.62
C ASP A 157 0.16 14.47 20.06
N GLY A 158 -0.53 14.85 18.98
CA GLY A 158 -1.55 14.06 18.31
C GLY A 158 -2.82 13.92 19.15
N LYS A 159 -3.06 14.79 20.12
CA LYS A 159 -4.16 14.68 21.07
C LYS A 159 -5.21 15.76 20.81
N PHE A 160 -6.44 15.45 21.16
CA PHE A 160 -7.43 16.47 21.48
C PHE A 160 -8.26 16.02 22.68
N GLU A 161 -8.81 16.98 23.43
CA GLU A 161 -9.62 16.72 24.62
C GLU A 161 -10.83 17.64 24.66
N ILE A 162 -11.99 17.07 25.01
CA ILE A 162 -13.21 17.81 25.31
C ILE A 162 -13.52 17.58 26.80
N ARG A 163 -13.73 18.67 27.54
CA ARG A 163 -14.09 18.65 28.97
C ARG A 163 -15.54 19.08 29.16
N GLU A 164 -16.05 18.89 30.37
CA GLU A 164 -17.36 19.38 30.80
C GLU A 164 -18.55 18.77 30.03
N ILE A 165 -18.38 17.53 29.55
CA ILE A 165 -19.42 16.77 28.85
C ILE A 165 -20.16 15.84 29.82
N GLU A 166 -21.35 15.38 29.42
CA GLU A 166 -22.09 14.38 30.18
C GLU A 166 -21.39 13.01 30.12
N THR A 167 -21.66 12.15 31.11
CA THR A 167 -21.16 10.78 31.08
C THR A 167 -21.94 9.95 30.05
N GLY A 168 -21.23 9.20 29.20
CA GLY A 168 -21.87 8.36 28.19
C GLY A 168 -20.88 7.86 27.14
N THR A 169 -21.36 7.73 25.90
CA THR A 169 -20.54 7.34 24.74
C THR A 169 -20.55 8.42 23.68
N ALA A 170 -19.38 8.78 23.18
CA ALA A 170 -19.24 9.67 22.03
C ALA A 170 -19.15 8.88 20.72
N SER A 171 -19.40 9.59 19.62
CA SER A 171 -19.02 9.16 18.28
C SER A 171 -17.95 10.10 17.71
N VAL A 172 -17.06 9.52 16.92
CA VAL A 172 -15.98 10.22 16.23
C VAL A 172 -16.01 9.83 14.76
N ARG A 173 -15.81 10.81 13.89
CA ARG A 173 -15.60 10.58 12.46
C ARG A 173 -14.59 11.59 11.93
N SER A 174 -14.11 11.37 10.71
CA SER A 174 -13.27 12.35 10.02
C SER A 174 -13.89 12.61 8.66
N ARG A 175 -14.09 13.88 8.31
CA ARG A 175 -14.74 14.26 7.06
C ARG A 175 -14.18 15.57 6.54
N ILE A 176 -13.38 15.47 5.49
CA ILE A 176 -13.11 16.58 4.58
C ILE A 176 -13.53 16.10 3.19
N PRO A 177 -14.61 16.65 2.61
CA PRO A 177 -14.93 16.38 1.21
C PRO A 177 -13.69 16.70 0.35
N ASP A 178 -13.37 15.80 -0.59
CA ASP A 178 -12.39 16.07 -1.65
C ASP A 178 -10.92 16.26 -1.23
N ALA A 179 -10.54 15.82 -0.03
CA ALA A 179 -9.14 15.90 0.37
C ALA A 179 -8.26 14.91 -0.43
N PRO A 180 -7.11 15.35 -0.97
CA PRO A 180 -6.21 14.53 -1.77
C PRO A 180 -5.55 13.42 -0.93
N LEU A 181 -4.92 12.45 -1.60
CA LEU A 181 -4.19 11.36 -0.92
C LEU A 181 -3.13 11.88 0.06
N ALA A 182 -2.40 12.95 -0.31
CA ALA A 182 -1.34 13.54 0.49
C ALA A 182 -1.81 14.08 1.85
N SER A 183 -3.11 14.41 2.01
CA SER A 183 -3.71 14.84 3.28
C SER A 183 -4.57 13.75 3.94
N THR A 184 -4.44 12.50 3.49
CA THR A 184 -5.27 11.39 3.95
C THR A 184 -4.45 10.30 4.63
N LEU A 185 -4.95 9.88 5.80
CA LEU A 185 -4.40 8.80 6.61
C LEU A 185 -5.36 7.60 6.55
N ASP A 186 -4.83 6.40 6.33
CA ASP A 186 -5.59 5.15 6.37
C ASP A 186 -5.78 4.69 7.81
N PHE A 187 -7.03 4.43 8.20
CA PHE A 187 -7.33 3.89 9.51
C PHE A 187 -6.88 2.42 9.61
N VAL A 188 -5.98 2.14 10.54
CA VAL A 188 -5.50 0.78 10.79
C VAL A 188 -6.29 0.11 11.90
N GLY A 189 -6.57 0.83 12.99
CA GLY A 189 -7.30 0.26 14.11
C GLY A 189 -7.27 1.11 15.37
N TRP A 190 -7.86 0.57 16.44
CA TRP A 190 -7.70 1.10 17.79
C TRP A 190 -6.49 0.44 18.46
N GLY A 191 -5.90 1.12 19.45
CA GLY A 191 -4.78 0.58 20.22
C GLY A 191 -4.80 1.07 21.66
N GLU A 192 -4.18 0.29 22.56
CA GLU A 192 -3.88 0.75 23.91
C GLU A 192 -2.77 1.78 23.88
N GLU A 193 -2.82 2.70 24.85
CA GLU A 193 -1.75 3.67 25.09
C GLU A 193 -0.51 2.91 25.60
N MET A 194 0.40 2.59 24.69
CA MET A 194 1.73 2.16 25.10
C MET A 194 2.54 3.41 25.53
N PRO A 195 3.35 3.31 26.60
CA PRO A 195 4.22 4.39 26.98
C PRO A 195 5.12 4.73 25.78
N ALA A 196 5.13 6.02 25.41
CA ALA A 196 5.98 6.48 24.32
C ALA A 196 7.43 6.04 24.61
N PRO A 197 8.15 5.45 23.63
CA PRO A 197 9.56 5.13 23.83
C PRO A 197 10.29 6.41 24.23
N GLY A 198 10.84 6.43 25.44
CA GLY A 198 11.33 7.64 26.07
C GLY A 198 12.41 8.34 25.23
N GLY A 199 12.17 9.61 24.88
CA GLY A 199 13.24 10.61 24.84
C GLY A 199 13.73 11.13 23.49
N ALA A 200 13.28 10.63 22.34
CA ALA A 200 13.68 11.22 21.06
C ALA A 200 12.57 12.14 20.52
N SER A 201 12.73 13.45 20.70
CA SER A 201 11.90 14.45 20.02
C SER A 201 12.14 14.34 18.51
N ALA A 202 11.29 13.59 17.82
CA ALA A 202 11.40 13.40 16.38
C ALA A 202 11.25 14.75 15.67
N LYS A 203 12.14 15.02 14.71
CA LYS A 203 12.07 16.20 13.85
C LYS A 203 10.69 16.21 13.18
N LYS A 204 9.85 17.19 13.51
CA LYS A 204 8.50 17.32 12.97
C LYS A 204 8.59 17.45 11.46
N GLU A 205 8.11 16.44 10.76
CA GLU A 205 7.86 16.54 9.33
C GLU A 205 6.66 17.48 9.15
N LYS A 206 6.88 18.61 8.48
CA LYS A 206 5.85 19.62 8.29
C LYS A 206 4.95 19.16 7.15
N LEU A 207 3.90 18.42 7.48
CA LEU A 207 2.85 18.09 6.52
C LEU A 207 2.13 19.38 6.08
N SER A 208 1.79 19.44 4.79
CA SER A 208 1.12 20.57 4.19
C SER A 208 -0.40 20.43 4.37
N GLY A 209 -0.95 21.16 5.34
CA GLY A 209 -2.39 21.29 5.55
C GLY A 209 -3.02 20.25 6.48
N PRO A 210 -4.32 20.41 6.75
CA PRO A 210 -5.04 19.58 7.70
C PRO A 210 -5.20 18.14 7.19
N LEU A 211 -4.99 17.18 8.08
CA LEU A 211 -5.06 15.76 7.78
C LEU A 211 -6.45 15.20 8.10
N GLN A 212 -6.84 14.15 7.38
CA GLN A 212 -8.08 13.41 7.63
C GLN A 212 -7.83 11.90 7.72
N ILE A 213 -8.72 11.21 8.42
CA ILE A 213 -8.70 9.75 8.52
C ILE A 213 -9.76 9.18 7.57
N ARG A 214 -9.38 8.22 6.73
CA ARG A 214 -10.27 7.49 5.82
C ARG A 214 -10.04 5.99 5.96
N ARG A 215 -10.98 5.19 5.44
CA ARG A 215 -10.71 3.78 5.16
C ARG A 215 -10.27 3.68 3.72
N ILE A 216 -9.03 3.27 3.46
CA ILE A 216 -8.54 3.23 2.08
C ILE A 216 -8.51 1.78 1.60
N GLU A 217 -9.27 1.49 0.54
CA GLU A 217 -9.27 0.20 -0.12
C GLU A 217 -8.38 0.24 -1.36
N THR A 218 -7.47 -0.73 -1.52
CA THR A 218 -6.80 -0.97 -2.79
C THR A 218 -7.71 -1.81 -3.69
N HIS A 219 -8.40 -1.15 -4.60
CA HIS A 219 -9.28 -1.80 -5.58
C HIS A 219 -8.47 -2.29 -6.78
N ARG A 220 -8.55 -3.60 -7.05
CA ARG A 220 -8.01 -4.20 -8.27
C ARG A 220 -9.04 -4.04 -9.39
N VAL A 221 -8.68 -3.26 -10.42
CA VAL A 221 -9.57 -2.97 -11.55
C VAL A 221 -9.88 -4.24 -12.32
N ARG A 222 -11.10 -4.33 -12.87
CA ARG A 222 -11.59 -5.47 -13.63
C ARG A 222 -12.03 -5.11 -15.03
N THR A 223 -12.03 -6.11 -15.92
CA THR A 223 -12.50 -5.92 -17.30
C THR A 223 -13.94 -5.40 -17.33
N GLY A 224 -14.11 -4.21 -17.92
CA GLY A 224 -15.42 -3.57 -18.07
C GLY A 224 -15.80 -2.60 -16.94
N GLU A 225 -14.98 -2.45 -15.91
CA GLU A 225 -15.11 -1.32 -14.98
C GLU A 225 -14.64 -0.01 -15.65
N SER A 226 -15.10 1.11 -15.09
CA SER A 226 -14.63 2.46 -15.40
C SER A 226 -14.34 3.23 -14.11
N LEU A 227 -13.62 4.34 -14.20
CA LEU A 227 -13.41 5.23 -13.05
C LEU A 227 -14.75 5.66 -12.43
N ASP A 228 -15.74 5.94 -13.27
CA ASP A 228 -17.09 6.33 -12.86
C ASP A 228 -17.81 5.19 -12.13
N SER A 229 -17.76 3.95 -12.62
CA SER A 229 -18.42 2.83 -11.92
C SER A 229 -17.79 2.54 -10.55
N ILE A 230 -16.46 2.64 -10.44
CA ILE A 230 -15.72 2.43 -9.18
C ILE A 230 -16.03 3.56 -8.21
N ALA A 231 -15.96 4.81 -8.67
CA ALA A 231 -16.27 5.98 -7.85
C ALA A 231 -17.71 5.95 -7.33
N LYS A 232 -18.69 5.64 -8.18
CA LYS A 232 -20.10 5.52 -7.79
C LYS A 232 -20.33 4.46 -6.72
N ALA A 233 -19.63 3.31 -6.81
CA ALA A 233 -19.71 2.28 -5.79
C ALA A 233 -19.23 2.76 -4.41
N ALA A 234 -18.32 3.73 -4.38
CA ALA A 234 -17.83 4.39 -3.17
C ALA A 234 -18.60 5.68 -2.80
N GLY A 235 -19.64 6.06 -3.55
CA GLY A 235 -20.38 7.30 -3.32
C GLY A 235 -19.63 8.58 -3.75
N LEU A 236 -18.70 8.46 -4.69
CA LEU A 236 -17.88 9.54 -5.23
C LEU A 236 -18.20 9.80 -6.70
N THR A 237 -17.83 10.98 -7.21
CA THR A 237 -17.69 11.21 -8.64
C THR A 237 -16.34 10.69 -9.14
N TRP A 238 -16.23 10.42 -10.44
CA TRP A 238 -14.94 10.01 -11.02
C TRP A 238 -13.86 11.10 -10.84
N GLN A 239 -14.23 12.39 -10.86
CA GLN A 239 -13.30 13.50 -10.60
C GLN A 239 -12.78 13.46 -9.16
N GLN A 240 -13.65 13.17 -8.18
CA GLN A 240 -13.23 13.03 -6.79
C GLN A 240 -12.28 11.84 -6.60
N LEU A 241 -12.58 10.71 -7.25
CA LEU A 241 -11.69 9.55 -7.21
C LEU A 241 -10.34 9.83 -7.89
N ALA A 242 -10.36 10.52 -9.04
CA ALA A 242 -9.16 10.90 -9.78
C ALA A 242 -8.32 11.92 -8.99
N LYS A 243 -8.94 12.95 -8.42
CA LYS A 243 -8.26 13.94 -7.58
C LYS A 243 -7.73 13.34 -6.28
N PHE A 244 -8.49 12.43 -5.66
CA PHE A 244 -7.97 11.68 -4.52
C PHE A 244 -6.71 10.93 -4.90
N ASN A 245 -6.74 10.22 -6.01
CA ASN A 245 -5.59 9.44 -6.48
C ASN A 245 -4.43 10.37 -6.90
N TRP A 246 -4.60 11.17 -7.93
CA TRP A 246 -3.52 11.84 -8.66
C TRP A 246 -3.46 13.35 -8.47
N ASP A 247 -4.27 13.91 -7.56
CA ASP A 247 -4.38 15.36 -7.33
C ASP A 247 -4.69 16.16 -8.61
N THR A 248 -5.43 15.55 -9.54
CA THR A 248 -5.85 16.18 -10.80
C THR A 248 -7.26 15.75 -11.20
N ASP A 249 -7.97 16.68 -11.86
CA ASP A 249 -9.24 16.46 -12.54
C ASP A 249 -9.14 16.68 -14.06
N ASP A 250 -7.94 16.97 -14.57
CA ASP A 250 -7.70 17.16 -16.01
C ASP A 250 -7.74 15.81 -16.74
N PRO A 251 -8.64 15.61 -17.72
CA PRO A 251 -8.79 14.33 -18.41
C PRO A 251 -7.52 13.82 -19.08
N LYS A 252 -6.68 14.71 -19.63
CA LYS A 252 -5.43 14.29 -20.28
C LYS A 252 -4.43 13.75 -19.27
N THR A 253 -4.32 14.41 -18.13
CA THR A 253 -3.42 14.01 -17.05
C THR A 253 -3.91 12.71 -16.41
N ILE A 254 -5.22 12.57 -16.20
CA ILE A 254 -5.83 11.31 -15.73
C ILE A 254 -5.52 10.14 -16.67
N ASP A 255 -5.68 10.33 -17.98
CA ASP A 255 -5.38 9.29 -18.97
C ASP A 255 -3.93 8.82 -18.93
N ARG A 256 -2.99 9.74 -18.66
CA ARG A 256 -1.58 9.40 -18.49
C ARG A 256 -1.37 8.56 -17.25
N HIS A 257 -1.99 8.91 -16.12
CA HIS A 257 -1.92 8.10 -14.91
C HIS A 257 -2.59 6.72 -15.08
N LEU A 258 -3.72 6.64 -15.77
CA LEU A 258 -4.34 5.36 -16.10
C LEU A 258 -3.38 4.48 -16.90
N HIS A 259 -2.67 5.04 -17.87
CA HIS A 259 -1.69 4.30 -18.65
C HIS A 259 -0.46 3.89 -17.83
N PHE A 260 0.21 4.85 -17.18
CA PHE A 260 1.51 4.63 -16.57
C PHE A 260 1.45 4.07 -15.14
N GLU A 261 0.51 4.53 -14.32
CA GLU A 261 0.41 4.10 -12.91
C GLU A 261 -0.55 2.92 -12.72
N VAL A 262 -1.66 2.88 -13.46
CA VAL A 262 -2.61 1.76 -13.40
C VAL A 262 -2.22 0.66 -14.39
N GLY A 263 -1.50 0.99 -15.46
CA GLY A 263 -1.08 0.02 -16.47
C GLY A 263 -2.14 -0.30 -17.51
N CYS A 264 -3.08 0.63 -17.74
CA CYS A 264 -4.12 0.48 -18.75
C CYS A 264 -3.52 0.45 -20.16
N THR A 265 -3.85 -0.57 -20.95
CA THR A 265 -3.33 -0.74 -22.32
C THR A 265 -4.37 -0.52 -23.40
N ILE A 266 -5.66 -0.55 -23.06
CA ILE A 266 -6.77 -0.49 -24.03
C ILE A 266 -7.34 0.93 -24.07
N LYS A 267 -7.13 1.63 -25.19
CA LYS A 267 -7.78 2.92 -25.49
C LYS A 267 -9.12 2.69 -26.18
N THR A 268 -10.20 3.30 -25.68
CA THR A 268 -11.55 3.30 -26.29
C THR A 268 -11.90 4.63 -26.95
N GLY A 269 -11.08 5.66 -26.80
CA GLY A 269 -11.27 6.98 -27.41
C GLY A 269 -10.04 7.87 -27.27
N LYS A 270 -10.23 9.18 -27.46
CA LYS A 270 -9.15 10.18 -27.35
C LYS A 270 -8.69 10.38 -25.89
N TYR A 271 -9.59 10.19 -24.92
CA TYR A 271 -9.35 10.34 -23.47
C TYR A 271 -10.14 9.30 -22.66
N ASP A 272 -9.98 8.02 -23.01
CA ASP A 272 -10.78 6.96 -22.41
C ASP A 272 -9.99 5.66 -22.45
N TYR A 273 -9.35 5.32 -21.34
CA TYR A 273 -8.80 3.98 -21.11
C TYR A 273 -9.84 3.10 -20.47
N ARG A 274 -9.96 1.88 -20.97
CA ARG A 274 -10.82 0.86 -20.38
C ARG A 274 -10.00 -0.05 -19.48
N PHE A 275 -10.49 -0.25 -18.26
CA PHE A 275 -9.90 -1.22 -17.34
C PHE A 275 -10.04 -2.65 -17.86
N ASP A 276 -8.97 -3.42 -17.66
CA ASP A 276 -8.85 -4.82 -18.01
C ASP A 276 -8.15 -5.60 -16.88
N ASP A 277 -8.58 -6.84 -16.63
CA ASP A 277 -7.96 -7.71 -15.62
C ASP A 277 -6.46 -7.96 -15.88
N ARG A 278 -5.96 -7.70 -17.09
CA ARG A 278 -4.55 -7.78 -17.47
C ARG A 278 -3.74 -6.54 -17.11
N ASP A 279 -4.34 -5.41 -16.73
CA ASP A 279 -3.63 -4.18 -16.40
C ASP A 279 -2.62 -4.41 -15.26
N ARG A 280 -1.44 -3.80 -15.33
CA ARG A 280 -0.35 -3.99 -14.35
C ARG A 280 0.23 -2.64 -13.95
N PRO A 281 0.10 -2.20 -12.69
CA PRO A 281 -0.36 -2.95 -11.51
C PRO A 281 -1.88 -3.08 -11.37
N GLY A 282 -2.70 -2.47 -12.24
CA GLY A 282 -4.16 -2.59 -12.29
C GLY A 282 -4.86 -2.29 -10.97
N THR A 283 -4.37 -1.33 -10.20
CA THR A 283 -4.91 -0.99 -8.88
C THR A 283 -5.21 0.49 -8.76
N LEU A 284 -6.27 0.82 -8.02
CA LEU A 284 -6.65 2.16 -7.62
C LEU A 284 -6.86 2.22 -6.11
N LEU A 285 -6.63 3.39 -5.53
CA LEU A 285 -6.98 3.64 -4.13
C LEU A 285 -8.38 4.24 -4.08
N VAL A 286 -9.27 3.61 -3.32
CA VAL A 286 -10.66 4.05 -3.19
C VAL A 286 -10.89 4.48 -1.73
N PRO A 287 -11.15 5.78 -1.48
CA PRO A 287 -11.38 6.26 -0.14
C PRO A 287 -12.83 5.97 0.28
N GLY A 288 -12.99 5.37 1.45
CA GLY A 288 -14.25 5.19 2.15
C GLY A 288 -14.34 6.09 3.38
N ASP A 289 -15.57 6.41 3.77
CA ASP A 289 -15.84 7.14 5.01
C ASP A 289 -15.34 6.36 6.23
N TRP A 290 -14.78 7.09 7.19
CA TRP A 290 -14.39 6.56 8.48
C TRP A 290 -15.22 7.21 9.60
N SER A 291 -15.91 6.37 10.36
CA SER A 291 -16.63 6.73 11.57
C SER A 291 -16.55 5.60 12.59
N SER A 292 -16.65 5.96 13.86
CA SER A 292 -16.64 5.04 14.98
C SER A 292 -17.52 5.61 16.11
N SER A 293 -18.22 4.74 16.81
CA SER A 293 -19.13 5.10 17.90
C SER A 293 -18.90 4.20 19.11
N GLY A 294 -19.48 4.58 20.26
CA GLY A 294 -19.34 3.81 21.50
C GLY A 294 -18.07 4.15 22.28
N HIS A 295 -17.50 5.34 22.08
CA HIS A 295 -16.30 5.76 22.82
C HIS A 295 -16.68 6.29 24.18
N GLU A 296 -16.39 5.52 25.23
CA GLU A 296 -16.69 5.88 26.61
C GLU A 296 -16.00 7.19 27.03
N THR A 297 -16.75 8.06 27.69
CA THR A 297 -16.21 9.24 28.38
C THR A 297 -15.38 8.83 29.61
N GLY A 298 -14.50 9.71 30.08
CA GLY A 298 -13.55 9.49 31.17
C GLY A 298 -12.31 8.69 30.76
N ARG A 299 -12.07 8.51 29.45
CA ARG A 299 -10.99 7.69 28.89
C ARG A 299 -10.29 8.35 27.70
N THR A 300 -9.05 7.93 27.49
CA THR A 300 -8.28 8.25 26.28
C THR A 300 -8.46 7.12 25.26
N HIS A 301 -8.85 7.46 24.02
CA HIS A 301 -8.96 6.51 22.91
C HIS A 301 -7.85 6.75 21.90
N THR A 302 -7.03 5.74 21.59
CA THR A 302 -5.93 5.89 20.62
C THR A 302 -6.32 5.32 19.26
N VAL A 303 -6.38 6.20 18.26
CA VAL A 303 -6.57 5.88 16.85
C VAL A 303 -5.20 5.61 16.23
N ARG A 304 -5.02 4.42 15.65
CA ARG A 304 -3.84 4.08 14.86
C ARG A 304 -4.14 4.28 13.39
N VAL A 305 -3.29 5.05 12.75
CA VAL A 305 -3.39 5.40 11.34
C VAL A 305 -2.10 5.06 10.63
N ARG A 306 -2.14 5.05 9.30
CA ARG A 306 -0.94 4.89 8.48
C ARG A 306 -1.04 5.84 7.31
N ARG A 307 0.06 6.49 6.96
CA ARG A 307 0.12 7.28 5.73
C ARG A 307 -0.05 6.39 4.50
N VAL A 308 -0.83 6.85 3.55
CA VAL A 308 -0.96 6.15 2.28
C VAL A 308 0.02 6.74 1.29
N GLU A 309 1.13 6.04 1.15
CA GLU A 309 2.16 6.39 0.20
C GLU A 309 1.91 5.68 -1.13
N ARG A 310 2.18 6.40 -2.20
CA ARG A 310 2.27 5.81 -3.53
C ARG A 310 3.68 5.38 -3.77
N ARG A 311 3.84 4.09 -4.06
CA ARG A 311 5.13 3.51 -4.35
C ARG A 311 5.12 2.85 -5.72
N ILE A 312 6.10 3.17 -6.56
CA ILE A 312 6.42 2.38 -7.74
C ILE A 312 7.40 1.29 -7.36
N ARG A 313 7.38 0.22 -8.15
CA ARG A 313 8.36 -0.86 -8.05
C ARG A 313 9.50 -0.56 -9.01
N VAL A 314 10.65 -0.17 -8.47
CA VAL A 314 11.88 -0.04 -9.23
C VAL A 314 12.61 -1.37 -9.15
N ARG A 315 12.99 -1.91 -10.31
CA ARG A 315 13.78 -3.14 -10.39
C ARG A 315 15.21 -2.78 -10.73
N LEU A 316 16.14 -3.31 -9.96
CA LEU A 316 17.56 -3.21 -10.24
C LEU A 316 18.01 -4.47 -10.97
N ASP A 317 18.31 -4.31 -12.25
CA ASP A 317 18.80 -5.35 -13.14
C ASP A 317 20.18 -4.92 -13.66
N ASP A 318 21.19 -5.73 -13.38
CA ASP A 318 22.55 -5.52 -13.88
C ASP A 318 22.83 -6.55 -14.98
N PRO A 319 23.34 -6.14 -16.14
CA PRO A 319 23.53 -7.06 -17.28
C PRO A 319 24.49 -8.22 -16.97
N PHE A 320 25.40 -8.05 -16.00
CA PHE A 320 26.39 -9.07 -15.63
C PHE A 320 25.96 -9.87 -14.39
N LEU A 321 25.34 -9.22 -13.41
CA LEU A 321 24.97 -9.85 -12.14
C LEU A 321 23.52 -10.35 -12.11
N GLY A 322 22.71 -10.01 -13.11
CA GLY A 322 21.28 -10.25 -13.14
C GLY A 322 20.52 -9.35 -12.16
N PHE A 323 19.38 -9.83 -11.66
CA PHE A 323 18.59 -9.10 -10.68
C PHE A 323 19.38 -8.92 -9.38
N LEU A 324 19.53 -7.67 -8.94
CA LEU A 324 20.26 -7.34 -7.73
C LEU A 324 19.38 -7.58 -6.50
N ALA A 325 19.23 -8.84 -6.11
CA ALA A 325 18.42 -9.26 -4.97
C ALA A 325 19.12 -9.02 -3.63
N GLY A 326 18.35 -8.63 -2.60
CA GLY A 326 18.84 -8.49 -1.24
C GLY A 326 19.92 -7.43 -1.03
N ILE A 327 20.04 -6.44 -1.91
CA ILE A 327 21.01 -5.33 -1.78
C ILE A 327 20.39 -4.13 -1.06
N ASP A 328 21.20 -3.44 -0.27
CA ASP A 328 20.81 -2.19 0.35
C ASP A 328 20.91 -1.04 -0.66
N VAL A 329 19.80 -0.33 -0.83
CA VAL A 329 19.63 0.80 -1.74
C VAL A 329 19.29 2.03 -0.91
N THR A 330 20.04 3.11 -1.10
CA THR A 330 19.68 4.43 -0.61
C THR A 330 19.08 5.23 -1.76
N ALA A 331 17.80 5.56 -1.68
CA ALA A 331 17.10 6.40 -2.65
C ALA A 331 17.01 7.83 -2.11
N LYS A 332 17.60 8.80 -2.81
CA LYS A 332 17.47 10.22 -2.52
C LYS A 332 16.53 10.86 -3.53
N TYR A 333 15.39 11.32 -3.06
CA TYR A 333 14.32 11.87 -3.89
C TYR A 333 14.57 13.35 -4.21
N ALA A 334 13.85 13.85 -5.22
CA ALA A 334 13.98 15.22 -5.70
C ALA A 334 13.64 16.29 -4.64
N ASP A 335 12.79 15.97 -3.66
CA ASP A 335 12.46 16.84 -2.51
C ASP A 335 13.56 16.84 -1.42
N GLY A 336 14.61 16.05 -1.60
CA GLY A 336 15.71 15.88 -0.64
C GLY A 336 15.48 14.79 0.41
N THR A 337 14.31 14.16 0.42
CA THR A 337 14.03 13.00 1.29
C THR A 337 14.96 11.84 0.92
N GLU A 338 15.42 11.10 1.92
CA GLU A 338 16.28 9.93 1.73
C GLU A 338 15.66 8.70 2.38
N GLU A 339 15.63 7.59 1.66
CA GLU A 339 15.15 6.30 2.15
C GLU A 339 16.17 5.20 1.95
N LYS A 340 16.32 4.36 2.97
CA LYS A 340 17.15 3.15 2.90
C LYS A 340 16.24 1.95 2.85
N MET A 341 16.43 1.14 1.83
CA MET A 341 15.59 -0.03 1.54
C MET A 341 16.49 -1.20 1.16
N ARG A 342 15.93 -2.41 1.24
CA ARG A 342 16.58 -3.61 0.73
C ARG A 342 15.74 -4.17 -0.40
N THR A 343 16.36 -4.51 -1.53
CA THR A 343 15.64 -5.16 -2.64
C THR A 343 15.15 -6.55 -2.24
N ASP A 344 14.02 -6.97 -2.80
CA ASP A 344 13.48 -8.33 -2.65
C ASP A 344 14.23 -9.34 -3.52
N ASP A 345 13.76 -10.60 -3.53
CA ASP A 345 14.36 -11.70 -4.30
C ASP A 345 14.32 -11.49 -5.83
N ALA A 346 13.49 -10.55 -6.32
CA ALA A 346 13.42 -10.17 -7.73
C ALA A 346 14.22 -8.89 -8.04
N GLY A 347 15.02 -8.40 -7.09
CA GLY A 347 15.75 -7.14 -7.22
C GLY A 347 14.84 -5.91 -7.22
N ILE A 348 13.61 -6.04 -6.72
CA ILE A 348 12.63 -4.95 -6.71
C ILE A 348 12.66 -4.25 -5.36
N PHE A 349 12.55 -2.92 -5.37
CA PHE A 349 12.25 -2.14 -4.18
C PHE A 349 11.11 -1.14 -4.44
N PRO A 350 10.31 -0.80 -3.41
CA PRO A 350 9.19 0.11 -3.55
C PRO A 350 9.62 1.57 -3.31
N ALA A 351 9.87 2.32 -4.38
CA ALA A 351 10.26 3.74 -4.34
C ALA A 351 9.03 4.64 -4.28
N ARG A 352 9.09 5.73 -3.51
CA ARG A 352 8.03 6.74 -3.42
C ARG A 352 7.86 7.54 -4.71
N ILE A 353 6.63 7.97 -5.01
CA ILE A 353 6.28 8.79 -6.20
C ILE A 353 5.71 10.15 -5.80
N ASP A 354 5.54 10.42 -4.51
CA ASP A 354 4.84 11.63 -4.02
C ASP A 354 5.68 12.92 -4.09
N CYS A 355 6.94 12.85 -4.53
CA CYS A 355 7.83 14.00 -4.68
C CYS A 355 7.82 14.61 -6.10
N TRP A 356 6.82 15.42 -6.43
CA TRP A 356 6.82 16.22 -7.66
C TRP A 356 7.68 17.47 -7.49
N THR A 357 8.64 17.68 -8.40
CA THR A 357 9.43 18.91 -8.48
C THR A 357 9.45 19.42 -9.92
N GLU A 358 9.83 20.69 -10.13
CA GLU A 358 10.03 21.27 -11.48
C GLU A 358 11.10 20.52 -12.30
N LYS A 359 12.03 19.82 -11.63
CA LYS A 359 13.06 18.98 -12.26
C LYS A 359 12.56 17.57 -12.58
N GLY A 360 11.27 17.33 -12.38
CA GLY A 360 10.64 16.04 -12.49
C GLY A 360 10.69 15.25 -11.19
N ASN A 361 10.17 14.03 -11.29
CA ASN A 361 10.05 13.07 -10.21
C ASN A 361 11.10 11.99 -10.45
N PHE A 362 12.18 12.04 -9.68
CA PHE A 362 13.32 11.14 -9.80
C PHE A 362 13.83 10.73 -8.42
N ALA A 363 14.53 9.60 -8.38
CA ALA A 363 15.34 9.18 -7.25
C ALA A 363 16.78 8.95 -7.71
N ASP A 364 17.72 9.58 -7.01
CA ASP A 364 19.14 9.29 -7.10
C ASP A 364 19.40 8.07 -6.21
N LEU A 365 19.62 6.92 -6.84
CA LEU A 365 19.86 5.64 -6.20
C LEU A 365 21.34 5.45 -5.97
N LYS A 366 21.68 5.07 -4.75
CA LYS A 366 23.02 4.71 -4.33
C LYS A 366 23.01 3.31 -3.74
N PHE A 367 23.76 2.39 -4.33
CA PHE A 367 23.85 1.01 -3.87
C PHE A 367 25.24 0.42 -4.15
N LYS A 368 25.57 -0.67 -3.46
CA LYS A 368 26.86 -1.35 -3.61
C LYS A 368 26.63 -2.79 -4.02
N THR A 369 27.32 -3.19 -5.08
CA THR A 369 27.47 -4.59 -5.51
C THR A 369 28.82 -5.13 -5.05
N GLU A 370 29.08 -6.43 -5.23
CA GLU A 370 30.39 -7.02 -4.93
C GLU A 370 31.52 -6.37 -5.75
N LEU A 371 31.20 -5.90 -6.96
CA LEU A 371 32.17 -5.34 -7.89
C LEU A 371 32.43 -3.85 -7.66
N ARG A 372 31.37 -3.07 -7.40
CA ARG A 372 31.47 -1.60 -7.33
C ARG A 372 30.29 -0.94 -6.62
N GLU A 373 30.51 0.32 -6.25
CA GLU A 373 29.48 1.27 -5.84
C GLU A 373 28.83 1.90 -7.08
N HIS A 374 27.51 2.02 -7.07
CA HIS A 374 26.72 2.60 -8.15
C HIS A 374 25.96 3.82 -7.64
N GLU A 375 25.90 4.84 -8.50
CA GLU A 375 25.08 6.03 -8.34
C GLU A 375 24.31 6.24 -9.63
N ARG A 376 22.97 6.16 -9.58
CA ARG A 376 22.09 6.14 -10.76
C ARG A 376 20.86 6.98 -10.51
N ARG A 377 20.48 7.82 -11.46
CA ARG A 377 19.20 8.53 -11.42
C ARG A 377 18.14 7.70 -12.13
N VAL A 378 17.03 7.45 -11.43
CA VAL A 378 15.86 6.79 -11.98
C VAL A 378 14.69 7.77 -11.98
N PHE A 379 14.10 8.00 -13.15
CA PHE A 379 12.87 8.76 -13.24
C PHE A 379 11.69 7.89 -12.82
N LEU A 380 10.90 8.41 -11.88
CA LEU A 380 9.79 7.69 -11.24
C LEU A 380 8.48 7.86 -12.01
N VAL A 381 8.46 8.77 -12.98
CA VAL A 381 7.33 9.06 -13.86
C VAL A 381 7.82 9.11 -15.31
N ALA A 382 7.21 8.32 -16.18
CA ALA A 382 7.63 8.13 -17.59
C ALA A 382 7.73 9.46 -18.37
N GLU A 383 6.87 10.42 -18.07
CA GLU A 383 6.83 11.72 -18.74
C GLU A 383 8.13 12.51 -18.59
N HIS A 384 8.76 12.43 -17.41
CA HIS A 384 10.04 13.07 -17.16
C HIS A 384 11.19 12.31 -17.81
N ALA A 385 11.01 11.02 -18.05
CA ALA A 385 11.96 10.18 -18.78
C ALA A 385 12.01 10.52 -20.29
N ASN A 386 11.00 11.21 -20.82
CA ASN A 386 10.95 11.66 -22.22
C ASN A 386 11.55 13.07 -22.43
N THR A 387 12.07 13.70 -21.38
CA THR A 387 12.84 14.95 -21.50
C THR A 387 14.27 14.65 -21.97
N PRO A 388 15.04 15.64 -22.46
CA PRO A 388 16.47 15.44 -22.76
C PRO A 388 17.27 14.85 -21.59
N ASN A 389 16.99 15.30 -20.36
CA ASN A 389 17.61 14.75 -19.14
C ASN A 389 17.14 13.31 -18.84
N GLY A 390 15.87 13.02 -19.13
CA GLY A 390 15.30 11.68 -19.05
C GLY A 390 15.98 10.69 -20.00
N ALA A 391 16.08 11.08 -21.28
CA ALA A 391 16.74 10.29 -22.30
C ALA A 391 18.22 10.08 -21.99
N TRP A 392 18.93 11.12 -21.53
CA TRP A 392 20.30 11.00 -21.05
C TRP A 392 20.44 9.91 -19.98
N GLN A 393 19.60 9.96 -18.93
CA GLN A 393 19.66 8.96 -17.86
C GLN A 393 19.27 7.56 -18.31
N ARG A 394 18.38 7.42 -19.29
CA ARG A 394 18.10 6.12 -19.91
C ARG A 394 19.31 5.58 -20.64
N LEU A 395 19.99 6.39 -21.45
CA LEU A 395 21.21 6.00 -22.15
C LEU A 395 22.32 5.61 -21.15
N VAL A 396 22.43 6.33 -20.04
CA VAL A 396 23.31 5.97 -18.91
C VAL A 396 22.94 4.60 -18.32
N ASN A 397 21.66 4.37 -18.03
CA ASN A 397 21.17 3.11 -17.46
C ASN A 397 21.27 1.93 -18.44
N LEU A 398 21.15 2.21 -19.75
CA LEU A 398 21.43 1.32 -20.87
C LEU A 398 22.93 1.23 -21.19
N GLY A 399 23.81 1.77 -20.34
CA GLY A 399 25.25 1.57 -20.41
C GLY A 399 25.95 2.16 -21.63
N TYR A 400 25.27 3.02 -22.40
CA TYR A 400 25.92 3.81 -23.47
C TYR A 400 26.98 4.76 -22.89
N VAL A 401 26.80 5.18 -21.63
CA VAL A 401 27.79 5.99 -20.89
C VAL A 401 28.61 5.08 -19.98
N ALA A 402 29.84 4.79 -20.39
CA ALA A 402 30.74 3.84 -19.71
C ALA A 402 31.36 4.36 -18.39
N ASP A 403 31.07 5.61 -18.00
CA ASP A 403 31.59 6.19 -16.77
C ASP A 403 31.03 5.44 -15.53
N PRO A 404 31.88 5.02 -14.57
CA PRO A 404 31.42 4.46 -13.30
C PRO A 404 30.46 5.39 -12.53
N LYS A 405 30.69 6.71 -12.61
CA LYS A 405 29.91 7.78 -11.98
C LYS A 405 29.47 8.78 -13.05
N PRO A 406 28.55 8.37 -13.94
CA PRO A 406 28.11 9.20 -15.06
C PRO A 406 27.46 10.48 -14.53
N PRO A 407 27.63 11.62 -15.23
CA PRO A 407 27.01 12.87 -14.80
C PRO A 407 25.48 12.74 -14.82
N LEU A 408 24.82 13.43 -13.88
CA LEU A 408 23.36 13.37 -13.71
C LEU A 408 22.59 14.06 -14.86
N GLU A 409 23.29 14.88 -15.64
CA GLU A 409 22.79 15.61 -16.81
C GLU A 409 23.87 15.57 -17.90
N PRO A 410 23.51 15.62 -19.18
CA PRO A 410 24.52 15.68 -20.24
C PRO A 410 25.30 17.00 -20.14
N GLU A 411 26.61 16.97 -20.41
CA GLU A 411 27.46 18.17 -20.32
C GLU A 411 27.04 19.26 -21.32
N SER A 412 26.50 18.85 -22.46
CA SER A 412 25.93 19.72 -23.48
C SER A 412 24.86 18.99 -24.30
N PRO A 413 24.01 19.72 -25.06
CA PRO A 413 23.08 19.11 -26.01
C PRO A 413 23.77 18.22 -27.05
N ASP A 414 24.98 18.59 -27.50
CA ASP A 414 25.74 17.81 -28.49
C ASP A 414 26.20 16.46 -27.95
N VAL A 415 26.56 16.41 -26.65
CA VAL A 415 26.90 15.14 -25.98
C VAL A 415 25.70 14.22 -25.99
N LEU A 416 24.51 14.71 -25.60
CA LEU A 416 23.29 13.92 -25.65
C LEU A 416 23.00 13.44 -27.09
N ALA A 417 23.08 14.34 -28.07
CA ALA A 417 22.82 14.00 -29.47
C ALA A 417 23.73 12.87 -29.97
N ALA A 418 25.02 12.88 -29.61
CA ALA A 418 25.96 11.82 -30.00
C ALA A 418 25.58 10.44 -29.43
N PHE A 419 25.11 10.37 -28.18
CA PHE A 419 24.66 9.09 -27.59
C PHE A 419 23.30 8.65 -28.13
N VAL A 420 22.40 9.60 -28.44
CA VAL A 420 21.14 9.30 -29.12
C VAL A 420 21.43 8.72 -30.52
N GLU A 421 22.37 9.30 -31.26
CA GLU A 421 22.79 8.83 -32.56
C GLU A 421 23.33 7.39 -32.50
N ALA A 422 24.17 7.09 -31.49
CA ALA A 422 24.70 5.75 -31.26
C ALA A 422 23.58 4.72 -30.94
N PHE A 423 22.63 5.10 -30.10
CA PHE A 423 21.47 4.27 -29.78
C PHE A 423 20.59 4.01 -31.01
N GLN A 424 20.27 5.06 -31.78
CA GLN A 424 19.49 4.96 -33.01
C GLN A 424 20.15 3.99 -34.00
N ALA A 425 21.46 4.11 -34.20
CA ALA A 425 22.22 3.24 -35.08
C ALA A 425 22.16 1.76 -34.67
N GLU A 426 22.26 1.45 -33.37
CA GLU A 426 22.18 0.08 -32.85
C GLU A 426 20.78 -0.52 -32.98
N HIS A 427 19.73 0.30 -32.81
CA HIS A 427 18.34 -0.12 -32.89
C HIS A 427 17.73 -0.05 -34.31
N GLY A 428 18.54 0.25 -35.32
CA GLY A 428 18.11 0.27 -36.72
C GLY A 428 17.23 1.47 -37.09
N THR A 429 17.28 2.54 -36.29
CA THR A 429 16.66 3.84 -36.57
C THR A 429 17.67 4.73 -37.31
N ALA A 430 17.19 5.68 -38.11
CA ALA A 430 18.08 6.65 -38.77
C ALA A 430 18.82 7.47 -37.70
N PRO A 431 20.17 7.53 -37.71
CA PRO A 431 20.96 8.27 -36.73
C PRO A 431 20.81 9.78 -36.99
N THR A 432 19.87 10.42 -36.30
CA THR A 432 19.62 11.87 -36.37
C THR A 432 20.26 12.61 -35.21
N GLY A 433 20.50 11.94 -34.08
CA GLY A 433 20.85 12.55 -32.81
C GLY A 433 19.69 13.29 -32.14
N ASP A 434 18.52 13.31 -32.78
CA ASP A 434 17.31 13.96 -32.26
C ASP A 434 16.45 12.98 -31.45
N LEU A 435 15.86 13.45 -30.35
CA LEU A 435 14.86 12.71 -29.58
C LEU A 435 13.48 12.76 -30.26
N ASP A 436 13.40 12.23 -31.47
CA ASP A 436 12.14 12.12 -32.20
C ASP A 436 11.17 11.09 -31.56
N GLU A 437 9.89 11.11 -31.98
CA GLU A 437 8.85 10.24 -31.42
C GLU A 437 9.21 8.74 -31.56
N GLY A 438 9.92 8.35 -32.62
CA GLY A 438 10.36 6.98 -32.84
C GLY A 438 11.44 6.54 -31.85
N THR A 439 12.42 7.41 -31.61
CA THR A 439 13.50 7.21 -30.65
C THR A 439 12.99 7.15 -29.23
N VAL A 440 12.05 8.04 -28.87
CA VAL A 440 11.38 8.01 -27.56
C VAL A 440 10.61 6.70 -27.37
N ALA A 441 9.86 6.26 -28.38
CA ALA A 441 9.12 5.00 -28.32
C ALA A 441 10.05 3.77 -28.18
N GLU A 442 11.20 3.77 -28.86
CA GLU A 442 12.19 2.71 -28.75
C GLU A 442 12.86 2.69 -27.37
N LEU A 443 13.24 3.87 -26.84
CA LEU A 443 13.74 4.00 -25.46
C LEU A 443 12.71 3.50 -24.43
N ASP A 444 11.43 3.85 -24.60
CA ASP A 444 10.33 3.35 -23.77
C ASP A 444 10.18 1.82 -23.89
N GLY A 445 10.38 1.27 -25.09
CA GLY A 445 10.33 -0.17 -25.37
C GLY A 445 11.48 -0.96 -24.75
N CYS A 446 12.66 -0.36 -24.66
CA CYS A 446 13.84 -0.94 -23.99
C CYS A 446 13.64 -1.06 -22.48
N ASP A 447 12.96 -0.09 -21.85
CA ASP A 447 12.59 -0.15 -20.42
C ASP A 447 11.57 -1.29 -20.14
N ALA A 448 10.72 -1.63 -21.11
CA ALA A 448 9.67 -2.64 -20.96
C ALA A 448 10.11 -4.06 -21.35
N SER A 449 11.17 -4.22 -22.14
CA SER A 449 11.55 -5.49 -22.74
C SER A 449 12.81 -6.08 -22.11
N TRP A 450 12.64 -7.28 -21.56
CA TRP A 450 13.64 -8.12 -20.87
C TRP A 450 14.83 -8.59 -21.77
N GLY A 451 15.10 -7.95 -22.92
CA GLY A 451 15.80 -8.62 -24.02
C GLY A 451 16.86 -7.84 -24.81
N ALA A 452 17.04 -6.53 -24.62
CA ALA A 452 17.96 -5.76 -25.47
C ALA A 452 19.44 -6.15 -25.26
N TRP A 453 19.88 -6.31 -24.01
CA TRP A 453 21.27 -6.66 -23.68
C TRP A 453 21.70 -8.08 -24.06
N ALA A 454 20.77 -8.98 -24.38
CA ALA A 454 21.12 -10.32 -24.81
C ALA A 454 21.58 -10.38 -26.28
N ARG A 455 21.46 -9.29 -27.05
CA ARG A 455 21.72 -9.30 -28.49
C ARG A 455 22.97 -8.53 -28.90
N THR A 456 23.46 -7.60 -28.09
CA THR A 456 24.67 -6.86 -28.41
C THR A 456 25.88 -7.59 -27.86
N THR A 457 26.33 -8.57 -28.63
CA THR A 457 27.72 -9.04 -28.51
C THR A 457 28.58 -7.90 -29.04
N VAL A 458 28.94 -6.96 -28.17
CA VAL A 458 30.07 -6.08 -28.47
C VAL A 458 31.26 -7.02 -28.62
N ALA A 459 31.84 -7.07 -29.82
CA ALA A 459 33.08 -7.77 -30.08
C ALA A 459 34.17 -7.12 -29.22
N LEU A 460 34.31 -7.59 -27.98
CA LEU A 460 35.48 -7.35 -27.17
C LEU A 460 36.64 -8.09 -27.85
N ALA A 461 37.76 -7.38 -28.00
CA ALA A 461 38.95 -7.81 -28.72
C ALA A 461 39.34 -9.28 -28.46
N GLU A 462 39.69 -9.99 -29.53
CA GLU A 462 39.81 -11.46 -29.67
C GLU A 462 40.90 -12.16 -28.85
N ASP A 463 41.50 -11.55 -27.83
CA ASP A 463 42.61 -12.16 -27.09
C ASP A 463 42.27 -12.39 -25.60
N GLY A 464 41.34 -13.31 -25.36
CA GLY A 464 41.08 -13.84 -24.02
C GLY A 464 40.00 -14.92 -24.02
N GLU A 465 40.40 -16.18 -23.82
CA GLU A 465 39.47 -17.30 -23.56
C GLU A 465 38.58 -16.96 -22.35
N TYR A 466 37.34 -16.53 -22.62
CA TYR A 466 36.23 -16.62 -21.68
C TYR A 466 35.23 -17.63 -22.23
N GLY A 467 35.13 -18.77 -21.56
CA GLY A 467 34.13 -19.79 -21.85
C GLY A 467 32.70 -19.27 -21.68
N ALA A 468 31.77 -19.95 -22.36
CA ALA A 468 30.30 -19.90 -22.29
C ALA A 468 29.61 -18.64 -21.71
N ASN A 469 28.58 -18.18 -22.43
CA ASN A 469 27.68 -17.10 -22.03
C ASN A 469 27.30 -17.19 -20.51
N PRO A 470 27.54 -16.13 -19.70
CA PRO A 470 27.31 -16.15 -18.26
C PRO A 470 25.91 -16.58 -17.82
N LYS A 471 24.89 -16.44 -18.69
CA LYS A 471 23.53 -16.90 -18.40
C LYS A 471 23.34 -18.42 -18.45
N GLU A 472 24.24 -19.17 -19.09
CA GLU A 472 24.14 -20.63 -19.21
C GLU A 472 24.94 -21.39 -18.13
N ALA A 473 25.78 -20.70 -17.35
CA ALA A 473 26.63 -21.32 -16.34
C ALA A 473 26.00 -21.40 -14.92
N VAL A 474 24.79 -20.87 -14.72
CA VAL A 474 24.09 -20.83 -13.42
C VAL A 474 22.71 -21.51 -13.46
N ALA A 475 22.49 -22.42 -14.41
CA ALA A 475 21.31 -23.29 -14.46
C ALA A 475 21.69 -24.76 -14.19
#